data_AF-A0A8C5A4J4-F1
#
_entry.id   AF-A0A8C5A4J4-F1
#
_cell.length_a   1.000
_cell.length_b   1.000
_cell.length_c   1.000
_cell.angle_alpha   90.00
_cell.angle_beta   90.00
_cell.angle_gamma   90.00
#
_symmetry.space_group_name_H-M   'P 1'
#
loop_
_entity.id
_entity.type
_entity.pdbx_description
1 polymer ?
#
loop_
_entity_poly.entity_id
_entity_poly.type
_entity_poly.pdbx_seq_one_letter_code
_entity_poly.pdbx_strand_id
1 'polypeptide(L)'
;MSLLVQKENVRGVITMNEEYETKYFCNSAEEWGDAGVEQLRLSTVDLTGVPSLENLHRGVEFVMRHREEGSSVYVHCKAGRCRSATLVAAYLIRLHYWTPEEARHRLVTLRPHVLIHSAQRAALGRYRQQVCEDSS
;
A
#
# COMPACT_ATOMS: atom_id res chain seq x y z
N MET A 1 17.19 -13.41 -9.99
CA MET A 1 15.76 -13.04 -10.04
C MET A 1 15.16 -13.22 -8.66
N SER A 2 14.41 -12.24 -8.15
CA SER A 2 13.87 -12.29 -6.78
C SER A 2 12.75 -13.33 -6.66
N LEU A 3 12.65 -13.99 -5.49
CA LEU A 3 11.58 -14.96 -5.19
C LEU A 3 10.18 -14.35 -5.37
N LEU A 4 10.04 -13.03 -5.14
CA LEU A 4 8.81 -12.28 -5.32
C LEU A 4 8.30 -12.32 -6.76
N VAL A 5 9.18 -12.16 -7.74
CA VAL A 5 8.81 -12.14 -9.16
C VAL A 5 8.41 -13.53 -9.64
N GLN A 6 9.16 -14.56 -9.24
CA GLN A 6 8.97 -15.92 -9.75
C GLN A 6 7.85 -16.69 -9.05
N LYS A 7 7.69 -16.54 -7.72
CA LYS A 7 6.70 -17.30 -6.95
C LYS A 7 5.38 -16.55 -6.76
N GLU A 8 5.46 -15.24 -6.51
CA GLU A 8 4.29 -14.44 -6.14
C GLU A 8 3.72 -13.62 -7.32
N ASN A 9 4.31 -13.76 -8.52
CA ASN A 9 3.98 -12.98 -9.72
C ASN A 9 3.96 -11.47 -9.47
N VAL A 10 4.91 -10.98 -8.68
CA VAL A 10 5.02 -9.54 -8.38
C VAL A 10 5.49 -8.81 -9.62
N ARG A 11 4.65 -7.87 -10.11
CA ARG A 11 4.95 -6.95 -11.22
C ARG A 11 4.85 -5.49 -10.83
N GLY A 12 4.31 -5.20 -9.65
CA GLY A 12 4.34 -3.88 -9.04
C GLY A 12 4.97 -3.89 -7.66
N VAL A 13 5.65 -2.81 -7.29
CA VAL A 13 6.12 -2.58 -5.92
C VAL A 13 5.75 -1.18 -5.48
N ILE A 14 5.15 -1.07 -4.28
CA ILE A 14 4.89 0.21 -3.64
C ILE A 14 5.87 0.39 -2.48
N THR A 15 6.70 1.42 -2.58
CA THR A 15 7.67 1.79 -1.56
C THR A 15 7.19 3.04 -0.83
N MET A 16 6.79 2.86 0.43
CA MET A 16 6.29 3.94 1.30
C MET A 16 7.37 4.46 2.27
N ASN A 17 8.59 4.66 1.76
CA ASN A 17 9.77 5.09 2.51
C ASN A 17 10.34 6.38 1.95
N GLU A 18 10.93 7.18 2.84
CA GLU A 18 11.81 8.29 2.47
C GLU A 18 13.10 7.76 1.83
N GLU A 19 13.69 8.52 0.92
CA GLU A 19 14.83 8.09 0.08
C GLU A 19 16.07 7.67 0.90
N TYR A 20 16.28 8.34 2.06
CA TYR A 20 17.36 8.03 3.00
C TYR A 20 17.17 6.70 3.76
N GLU A 21 15.96 6.15 3.82
CA GLU A 21 15.70 4.85 4.47
C GLU A 21 16.01 3.65 3.55
N THR A 22 16.07 3.87 2.23
CA THR A 22 16.14 2.78 1.23
C THR A 22 17.52 2.58 0.60
N LYS A 23 18.44 3.54 0.76
CA LYS A 23 19.68 3.63 -0.02
C LYS A 23 20.64 2.43 0.10
N TYR A 24 20.42 1.52 1.06
CA TYR A 24 21.27 0.35 1.30
C TYR A 24 20.53 -0.99 1.46
N PHE A 25 19.19 -1.01 1.45
CA PHE A 25 18.41 -2.21 1.82
C PHE A 25 17.29 -2.58 0.84
N CYS A 26 17.03 -1.77 -0.17
CA CYS A 26 15.98 -2.02 -1.15
C CYS A 26 16.52 -1.85 -2.56
N ASN A 27 16.00 -2.64 -3.50
CA ASN A 27 16.34 -2.50 -4.91
C ASN A 27 16.00 -1.07 -5.39
N SER A 28 16.85 -0.53 -6.25
CA SER A 28 16.61 0.71 -6.97
C SER A 28 15.45 0.57 -7.96
N ALA A 29 14.95 1.69 -8.48
CA ALA A 29 13.95 1.68 -9.54
C ALA A 29 14.44 0.96 -10.81
N GLU A 30 15.74 1.10 -11.11
CA GLU A 30 16.39 0.44 -12.24
C GLU A 30 16.47 -1.07 -12.03
N GLU A 31 16.89 -1.53 -10.85
CA GLU A 31 16.94 -2.96 -10.52
C GLU A 31 15.56 -3.64 -10.52
N TRP A 32 14.51 -2.90 -10.12
CA TRP A 32 13.14 -3.37 -10.28
C TRP A 32 12.71 -3.41 -11.75
N GLY A 33 13.04 -2.38 -12.52
CA GLY A 33 12.79 -2.31 -13.96
C GLY A 33 13.41 -3.46 -14.73
N ASP A 34 14.68 -3.77 -14.46
CA ASP A 34 15.40 -4.92 -15.05
C ASP A 34 14.77 -6.26 -14.68
N ALA A 35 14.09 -6.34 -13.54
CA ALA A 35 13.33 -7.51 -13.10
C ALA A 35 11.90 -7.55 -13.68
N GLY A 36 11.51 -6.57 -14.49
CA GLY A 36 10.15 -6.44 -15.03
C GLY A 36 9.12 -6.08 -13.95
N VAL A 37 9.50 -5.24 -12.99
CA VAL A 37 8.65 -4.76 -11.89
C VAL A 37 8.59 -3.24 -11.92
N GLU A 38 7.37 -2.70 -11.98
CA GLU A 38 7.10 -1.27 -11.89
C GLU A 38 7.17 -0.81 -10.43
N GLN A 39 7.89 0.27 -10.14
CA GLN A 39 7.97 0.84 -8.79
C GLN A 39 7.16 2.14 -8.68
N LEU A 40 6.24 2.19 -7.71
CA LEU A 40 5.60 3.41 -7.25
C LEU A 40 6.18 3.80 -5.88
N ARG A 41 6.80 4.98 -5.80
CA ARG A 41 7.26 5.54 -4.52
C ARG A 41 6.23 6.56 -4.01
N LEU A 42 5.75 6.33 -2.79
CA LEU A 42 4.82 7.23 -2.10
C LEU A 42 5.51 7.81 -0.87
N SER A 43 5.98 9.05 -0.98
CA SER A 43 6.59 9.75 0.14
C SER A 43 5.52 10.04 1.19
N THR A 44 5.62 9.39 2.36
CA THR A 44 4.83 9.78 3.53
C THR A 44 5.55 10.96 4.19
N VAL A 45 5.24 12.17 3.75
CA VAL A 45 5.69 13.41 4.38
C VAL A 45 4.92 13.56 5.69
N ASP A 46 5.28 12.81 6.73
CA ASP A 46 4.94 13.25 8.07
C ASP A 46 5.59 12.43 9.19
N LEU A 47 5.98 13.15 10.23
CA LEU A 47 6.43 12.65 11.54
C LEU A 47 5.42 11.68 12.20
N THR A 48 4.20 11.60 11.66
CA THR A 48 3.08 10.76 12.15
C THR A 48 2.95 9.41 11.43
N GLY A 49 3.59 9.23 10.27
CA GLY A 49 3.52 7.99 9.48
C GLY A 49 2.13 7.72 8.85
N VAL A 50 1.32 8.75 8.62
CA VAL A 50 0.01 8.66 7.97
C VAL A 50 0.14 9.09 6.49
N PRO A 51 -0.26 8.26 5.51
CA PRO A 51 -0.29 8.68 4.11
C PRO A 51 -1.37 9.76 3.85
N SER A 52 -1.09 10.70 2.94
CA SER A 52 -2.09 11.65 2.45
C SER A 52 -3.19 10.94 1.65
N LEU A 53 -4.38 11.56 1.54
CA LEU A 53 -5.48 11.00 0.73
C LEU A 53 -5.06 10.80 -0.74
N GLU A 54 -4.32 11.74 -1.31
CA GLU A 54 -3.77 11.62 -2.67
C GLU A 54 -2.88 10.39 -2.81
N ASN A 55 -1.97 10.16 -1.84
CA ASN A 55 -1.11 8.98 -1.86
C ASN A 55 -1.90 7.68 -1.68
N LEU A 56 -3.00 7.70 -0.89
CA LEU A 56 -3.90 6.55 -0.79
C LEU A 56 -4.55 6.24 -2.13
N HIS A 57 -5.11 7.24 -2.82
CA HIS A 57 -5.70 7.05 -4.16
C HIS A 57 -4.68 6.52 -5.15
N ARG A 58 -3.55 7.21 -5.32
CA ARG A 58 -2.48 6.79 -6.25
C ARG A 58 -2.00 5.36 -5.97
N GLY A 59 -1.80 5.02 -4.71
CA GLY A 59 -1.36 3.68 -4.33
C GLY A 59 -2.44 2.61 -4.57
N VAL A 60 -3.71 2.92 -4.30
CA VAL A 60 -4.81 1.99 -4.53
C VAL A 60 -5.05 1.78 -6.03
N GLU A 61 -5.04 2.85 -6.84
CA GLU A 61 -5.14 2.76 -8.30
C GLU A 61 -4.04 1.90 -8.90
N PHE A 62 -2.80 2.08 -8.43
CA PHE A 62 -1.67 1.25 -8.84
C PHE A 62 -1.89 -0.25 -8.53
N VAL A 63 -2.41 -0.57 -7.35
CA VAL A 63 -2.75 -1.95 -6.98
C VAL A 63 -3.89 -2.50 -7.84
N MET A 64 -4.92 -1.69 -8.11
CA MET A 64 -6.08 -2.10 -8.90
C MET A 64 -5.69 -2.40 -10.35
N ARG A 65 -4.88 -1.55 -10.98
CA ARG A 65 -4.37 -1.77 -12.35
C ARG A 65 -3.63 -3.09 -12.47
N HIS A 66 -2.69 -3.37 -11.56
CA HIS A 66 -1.96 -4.63 -11.59
C HIS A 66 -2.83 -5.84 -11.31
N ARG A 67 -3.85 -5.71 -10.44
CA ARG A 67 -4.85 -6.75 -10.22
C ARG A 67 -5.64 -7.07 -11.49
N GLU A 68 -6.06 -6.05 -12.24
CA GLU A 68 -6.77 -6.21 -13.52
C GLU A 68 -5.90 -6.88 -14.58
N GLU A 69 -4.59 -6.61 -14.57
CA GLU A 69 -3.59 -7.26 -15.42
C GLU A 69 -3.23 -8.70 -14.97
N GLY A 70 -3.83 -9.20 -13.88
CA GLY A 70 -3.56 -10.55 -13.36
C GLY A 70 -2.22 -10.70 -12.63
N SER A 71 -1.64 -9.60 -12.17
CA SER A 71 -0.35 -9.55 -11.47
C SER A 71 -0.49 -9.11 -10.00
N SER A 72 0.57 -9.33 -9.23
CA SER A 72 0.61 -9.01 -7.80
C SER A 72 1.43 -7.74 -7.53
N VAL A 73 1.07 -7.06 -6.44
CA VAL A 73 1.80 -5.87 -5.96
C VAL A 73 2.40 -6.13 -4.58
N TYR A 74 3.71 -5.90 -4.44
CA TYR A 74 4.38 -5.93 -3.15
C TYR A 74 4.35 -4.54 -2.50
N VAL A 75 3.57 -4.39 -1.43
CA VAL A 75 3.45 -3.13 -0.69
C VAL A 75 4.31 -3.17 0.56
N HIS A 76 5.29 -2.27 0.68
CA HIS A 76 6.18 -2.23 1.83
C HIS A 76 6.46 -0.81 2.35
N CYS A 77 6.83 -0.77 3.63
CA CYS A 77 7.46 0.39 4.27
C CYS A 77 8.75 -0.10 4.94
N LYS A 78 9.13 0.43 6.11
CA LYS A 78 10.27 -0.10 6.90
C LYS A 78 9.96 -1.42 7.61
N ALA A 79 8.94 -1.44 8.48
CA ALA A 79 8.60 -2.62 9.30
C ALA A 79 7.37 -3.40 8.79
N GLY A 80 6.66 -2.87 7.79
CA GLY A 80 5.42 -3.46 7.30
C GLY A 80 4.25 -3.42 8.30
N ARG A 81 4.27 -2.49 9.26
CA ARG A 81 3.30 -2.47 10.39
C ARG A 81 2.27 -1.36 10.33
N CYS A 82 2.63 -0.18 9.81
CA CYS A 82 1.78 1.02 9.92
C CYS A 82 1.48 1.66 8.56
N ARG A 83 2.46 2.29 7.91
CA ARG A 83 2.32 2.95 6.59
C ARG A 83 1.74 2.03 5.51
N SER A 84 2.42 0.92 5.23
CA SER A 84 1.98 -0.08 4.24
C SER A 84 0.64 -0.71 4.59
N ALA A 85 0.41 -1.00 5.88
CA ALA A 85 -0.86 -1.57 6.33
C ALA A 85 -2.04 -0.61 6.12
N THR A 86 -1.81 0.70 6.26
CA THR A 86 -2.82 1.72 5.99
C THR A 86 -3.18 1.75 4.50
N LEU A 87 -2.19 1.64 3.61
CA LEU A 87 -2.47 1.56 2.17
C LEU A 87 -3.23 0.28 1.80
N VAL A 88 -2.83 -0.87 2.36
CA VAL A 88 -3.56 -2.12 2.12
C VAL A 88 -4.99 -2.05 2.68
N ALA A 89 -5.21 -1.37 3.81
CA ALA A 89 -6.55 -1.12 4.32
C ALA A 89 -7.38 -0.27 3.35
N ALA A 90 -6.81 0.80 2.78
CA ALA A 90 -7.47 1.62 1.77
C ALA A 90 -7.84 0.81 0.52
N TYR A 91 -6.96 -0.08 0.07
CA TYR A 91 -7.26 -1.02 -1.03
C TYR A 91 -8.44 -1.93 -0.71
N LEU A 92 -8.50 -2.52 0.50
CA LEU A 92 -9.64 -3.35 0.92
C LEU A 92 -10.95 -2.56 1.00
N ILE A 93 -10.90 -1.30 1.45
CA ILE A 93 -12.05 -0.39 1.46
C ILE A 93 -12.51 -0.14 0.02
N ARG A 94 -11.60 0.14 -0.92
CA ARG A 94 -11.96 0.36 -2.32
C ARG A 94 -12.57 -0.87 -2.98
N LEU A 95 -12.05 -2.06 -2.66
CA LEU A 95 -12.49 -3.32 -3.26
C LEU A 95 -13.83 -3.81 -2.72
N HIS A 96 -14.11 -3.57 -1.43
CA HIS A 96 -15.25 -4.18 -0.74
C HIS A 96 -16.24 -3.17 -0.13
N TYR A 97 -15.98 -1.87 -0.26
CA TYR A 97 -16.75 -0.79 0.39
C TYR A 97 -16.83 -0.90 1.92
N TRP A 98 -15.86 -1.61 2.51
CA TRP A 98 -15.77 -1.84 3.95
C TRP A 98 -15.50 -0.57 4.74
N THR A 99 -15.87 -0.60 6.00
CA THR A 99 -15.46 0.36 7.02
C THR A 99 -13.96 0.19 7.34
N PRO A 100 -13.30 1.24 7.86
CA PRO A 100 -11.93 1.13 8.36
C PRO A 100 -11.73 0.00 9.39
N GLU A 101 -12.74 -0.26 10.22
CA GLU A 101 -12.75 -1.31 11.23
C GLU A 101 -12.75 -2.70 10.62
N GLU A 102 -13.58 -2.95 9.60
CA GLU A 102 -13.64 -4.22 8.86
C GLU A 102 -12.32 -4.48 8.13
N ALA A 103 -11.78 -3.48 7.42
CA ALA A 103 -10.50 -3.58 6.74
C ALA A 103 -9.36 -3.87 7.74
N ARG A 104 -9.34 -3.18 8.90
CA ARG A 104 -8.37 -3.45 9.96
C ARG A 104 -8.52 -4.86 10.52
N HIS A 105 -9.75 -5.31 10.79
CA HIS A 105 -9.99 -6.65 11.31
C HIS A 105 -9.42 -7.69 10.36
N ARG A 106 -9.70 -7.55 9.06
CA ARG A 106 -9.14 -8.45 8.04
C ARG A 106 -7.61 -8.46 8.07
N LEU A 107 -6.97 -7.29 8.13
CA LEU A 107 -5.51 -7.21 8.19
C LEU A 107 -4.92 -7.88 9.43
N VAL A 108 -5.53 -7.69 10.60
CA VAL A 108 -5.04 -8.28 11.86
C VAL A 108 -5.13 -9.81 11.82
N THR A 109 -6.17 -10.38 11.20
CA THR A 109 -6.28 -11.84 11.04
C THR A 109 -5.18 -12.44 10.17
N LEU A 110 -4.69 -11.69 9.17
CA LEU A 110 -3.61 -12.14 8.27
C LEU A 110 -2.22 -11.80 8.83
N ARG A 111 -2.10 -10.69 9.56
CA ARG A 111 -0.85 -10.19 10.11
C ARG A 111 -1.09 -9.53 11.48
N PRO A 112 -1.00 -10.30 12.59
CA PRO A 112 -1.35 -9.82 13.94
C PRO A 112 -0.58 -8.59 14.42
N HIS A 113 0.59 -8.31 13.85
CA HIS A 113 1.44 -7.17 14.19
C HIS A 113 1.10 -5.86 13.45
N VAL A 114 -0.01 -5.82 12.70
CA VAL A 114 -0.49 -4.59 12.04
C VAL A 114 -0.97 -3.57 13.07
N LEU A 115 -0.54 -2.33 12.91
CA LEU A 115 -0.86 -1.20 13.77
C LEU A 115 -1.48 -0.07 12.94
N ILE A 116 -2.79 0.10 13.10
CA ILE A 116 -3.54 1.23 12.55
C ILE A 116 -4.00 2.08 13.74
N HIS A 117 -3.32 3.20 14.01
CA HIS A 117 -3.69 4.10 15.11
C HIS A 117 -4.86 5.03 14.72
N SER A 118 -5.29 5.88 15.66
CA SER A 118 -6.42 6.78 15.47
C SER A 118 -6.28 7.70 14.25
N ALA A 119 -5.08 8.23 13.99
CA ALA A 119 -4.83 9.10 12.85
C ALA A 119 -4.96 8.35 11.51
N GLN A 120 -4.42 7.14 11.39
CA GLN A 120 -4.60 6.30 10.19
C GLN A 120 -6.07 5.89 10.00
N ARG A 121 -6.79 5.55 11.08
CA ARG A 121 -8.23 5.27 11.00
C ARG A 121 -9.02 6.49 10.52
N ALA A 122 -8.70 7.68 11.01
CA ALA A 122 -9.36 8.91 10.55
C ALA A 122 -9.09 9.17 9.07
N ALA A 123 -7.86 8.96 8.58
CA ALA A 123 -7.53 9.06 7.17
C ALA A 123 -8.30 8.04 6.32
N LEU A 124 -8.40 6.79 6.77
CA LEU A 124 -9.20 5.74 6.11
C LEU A 124 -10.69 6.06 6.09
N GLY A 125 -11.22 6.71 7.13
CA GLY A 125 -12.60 7.19 7.18
C GLY A 125 -12.87 8.24 6.10
N ARG A 126 -11.98 9.23 5.96
CA ARG A 126 -12.06 10.24 4.88
C ARG A 126 -11.93 9.62 3.49
N TYR A 127 -11.00 8.67 3.33
CA TYR A 127 -10.83 7.94 2.07
C TYR A 127 -12.10 7.17 1.68
N ARG A 128 -12.73 6.46 2.63
CA ARG A 128 -13.98 5.75 2.40
C ARG A 128 -15.11 6.67 1.93
N GLN A 129 -15.24 7.86 2.52
CA GLN A 129 -16.26 8.83 2.11
C GLN A 129 -16.15 9.15 0.61
N GLN A 130 -14.93 9.47 0.14
CA GLN A 130 -14.67 9.75 -1.28
C GLN A 130 -14.98 8.53 -2.17
N VAL A 131 -14.56 7.33 -1.78
CA VAL A 131 -14.83 6.09 -2.55
C VAL A 131 -16.33 5.81 -2.71
N CYS A 132 -17.12 6.08 -1.67
CA CYS A 132 -18.57 5.90 -1.72
C CYS A 132 -19.27 6.97 -2.56
N GLU A 133 -18.76 8.21 -2.56
CA GLU A 133 -19.26 9.30 -3.40
C GLU A 133 -19.00 9.01 -4.89
N ASP A 134 -17.81 8.50 -5.25
CA ASP A 134 -17.46 8.17 -6.64
C ASP A 134 -18.25 6.96 -7.22
N SER A 135 -18.98 6.23 -6.38
CA SER A 135 -19.78 5.06 -6.78
C SER A 135 -21.29 5.34 -6.84
N SER A 136 -21.70 6.58 -6.55
CA SER A 136 -23.09 7.06 -6.59
C SER A 136 -23.39 7.77 -7.90
#